data_AF-A0A3B7MTQ3-F1
#
_entry.id   AF-A0A3B7MTQ3-F1
#
_cell.length_a   1.000
_cell.length_b   1.000
_cell.length_c   1.000
_cell.angle_alpha   90.00
_cell.angle_beta   90.00
_cell.angle_gamma   90.00
#
_symmetry.space_group_name_H-M   'P 1'
#
loop_
_entity.id
_entity.type
_entity.pdbx_description
1 polymer ?
#
loop_
_entity_poly.entity_id
_entity_poly.type
_entity_poly.pdbx_seq_one_letter_code
_entity_poly.pdbx_strand_id
1 'polypeptide(L)'
;MEQQRIDQLSHPAQQQQEPYDQALRASFIKNFREKMEQIITPAFGKCVQSLNRYGIVAQQVDRMEREHPNVSLDIRYDTQNYCMFLLAPMEAEGKVAMRTLIHKDNEWNYEDATRVEVDQLSESLIREKVQEAINALDNQ
;
A
#
# COMPACT_ATOMS: atom_id res chain seq x y z
N MET A 1 2.08 45.36 37.63
CA MET A 1 0.87 44.58 37.26
C MET A 1 0.47 45.04 35.87
N GLU A 2 0.94 44.32 34.84
CA GLU A 2 0.61 44.57 33.43
C GLU A 2 -0.17 43.38 32.87
N GLN A 3 -1.08 43.73 31.98
CA GLN A 3 -2.24 42.96 31.54
C GLN A 3 -1.92 41.71 30.74
N GLN A 4 -2.61 40.63 31.11
CA GLN A 4 -3.06 39.55 30.23
C GLN A 4 -3.63 40.12 28.92
N ARG A 5 -2.96 39.87 27.79
CA ARG A 5 -3.54 40.09 26.45
C ARG A 5 -2.82 39.32 25.34
N ILE A 6 -2.60 38.03 25.53
CA ILE A 6 -2.20 37.13 24.42
C ILE A 6 -2.83 35.76 24.67
N ASP A 7 -4.14 35.59 24.42
CA ASP A 7 -4.73 34.23 24.45
C ASP A 7 -6.04 34.08 23.63
N GLN A 8 -6.37 35.01 22.72
CA GLN A 8 -7.66 34.95 21.99
C GLN A 8 -7.59 35.27 20.49
N LEU A 9 -6.62 34.70 19.77
CA LEU A 9 -6.60 34.78 18.29
C LEU A 9 -6.38 33.43 17.57
N SER A 10 -6.28 32.31 18.29
CA SER A 10 -5.87 31.02 17.68
C SER A 10 -7.02 30.07 17.27
N HIS A 11 -8.29 30.46 17.38
CA HIS A 11 -9.42 29.51 17.36
C HIS A 11 -10.52 29.65 16.29
N PRO A 12 -10.33 30.32 15.13
CA PRO A 12 -11.21 30.08 13.97
C PRO A 12 -10.61 29.13 12.91
N ALA A 13 -9.27 29.06 12.80
CA ALA A 13 -8.61 28.33 11.71
C ALA A 13 -8.62 26.80 11.89
N GLN A 14 -8.60 26.32 13.14
CA GLN A 14 -8.56 24.87 13.43
C GLN A 14 -9.93 24.18 13.25
N GLN A 15 -11.05 24.89 13.39
CA GLN A 15 -12.39 24.28 13.27
C GLN A 15 -12.83 24.00 11.82
N GLN A 16 -12.18 24.60 10.81
CA GLN A 16 -12.50 24.38 9.39
C GLN A 16 -11.54 23.42 8.68
N GLN A 17 -10.40 23.07 9.28
CA GLN A 17 -9.42 22.17 8.69
C GLN A 17 -9.84 20.69 8.77
N GLU A 18 -10.40 20.24 9.89
CA GLU A 18 -10.77 18.82 10.06
C GLU A 18 -11.78 18.31 9.02
N PRO A 19 -12.85 19.06 8.65
CA PRO A 19 -13.78 18.61 7.61
C PRO A 19 -13.17 18.60 6.21
N TYR A 20 -12.27 19.56 5.92
CA TYR A 20 -11.57 19.64 4.63
C TYR A 20 -10.59 18.48 4.45
N ASP A 21 -9.82 18.17 5.49
CA ASP A 21 -8.88 17.05 5.50
C ASP A 21 -9.61 15.71 5.39
N GLN A 22 -10.77 15.56 6.05
CA GLN A 22 -11.60 14.36 5.91
C GLN A 22 -12.13 14.17 4.48
N ALA A 23 -12.58 15.24 3.82
CA ALA A 23 -13.04 15.17 2.44
C ALA A 23 -11.91 14.79 1.47
N LEU A 24 -10.69 15.33 1.68
CA LEU A 24 -9.51 14.97 0.90
C LEU A 24 -9.14 13.49 1.07
N ARG A 25 -9.12 12.98 2.31
CA ARG A 25 -8.84 11.57 2.59
C ARG A 25 -9.88 10.64 1.98
N ALA A 26 -11.17 10.99 2.09
CA ALA A 26 -12.25 10.22 1.47
C ALA A 26 -12.14 10.18 -0.07
N SER A 27 -11.82 11.32 -0.69
CA SER A 27 -11.58 11.40 -2.14
C SER A 27 -10.36 10.57 -2.56
N PHE A 28 -9.30 10.59 -1.75
CA PHE A 28 -8.10 9.81 -1.99
C PHE A 28 -8.37 8.30 -1.95
N ILE A 29 -9.05 7.82 -0.90
CA ILE A 29 -9.42 6.40 -0.78
C ILE A 29 -10.33 5.97 -1.93
N LYS A 30 -11.27 6.82 -2.34
CA LYS A 30 -12.10 6.55 -3.52
C LYS A 30 -11.25 6.36 -4.79
N ASN A 31 -10.32 7.28 -5.07
CA ASN A 31 -9.43 7.17 -6.22
C ASN A 31 -8.54 5.91 -6.14
N PHE A 32 -8.03 5.58 -4.96
CA PHE A 32 -7.26 4.34 -4.76
C PHE A 32 -8.10 3.09 -5.06
N ARG A 33 -9.39 3.06 -4.65
CA ARG A 33 -10.32 1.96 -4.98
C ARG A 33 -10.58 1.86 -6.48
N GLU A 34 -10.75 2.99 -7.17
CA GLU A 34 -10.90 3.01 -8.64
C GLU A 34 -9.65 2.45 -9.33
N LYS A 35 -8.45 2.86 -8.90
CA LYS A 35 -7.17 2.31 -9.40
C LYS A 35 -7.00 0.83 -9.07
N MET A 36 -7.55 0.39 -7.94
CA MET A 36 -7.52 -1.02 -7.56
C MET A 36 -8.27 -1.87 -8.58
N GLU A 37 -9.50 -1.47 -8.94
CA GLU A 37 -10.33 -2.19 -9.91
C GLU A 37 -9.74 -2.13 -11.32
N GLN A 38 -9.24 -0.96 -11.74
CA GLN A 38 -8.79 -0.73 -13.11
C GLN A 38 -7.38 -1.25 -13.40
N ILE A 39 -6.49 -1.23 -12.41
CA ILE A 39 -5.05 -1.47 -12.61
C ILE A 39 -4.54 -2.57 -11.68
N ILE A 40 -4.71 -2.43 -10.37
CA ILE A 40 -4.04 -3.31 -9.41
C ILE A 40 -4.56 -4.75 -9.51
N THR A 41 -5.88 -4.93 -9.44
CA THR A 41 -6.50 -6.26 -9.49
C THR A 41 -6.21 -6.99 -10.80
N PRO A 42 -6.31 -6.35 -11.98
CA PRO A 42 -5.87 -6.98 -13.23
C PRO A 42 -4.37 -7.33 -13.25
N ALA A 43 -3.50 -6.45 -12.76
CA ALA A 43 -2.05 -6.70 -12.72
C ALA A 43 -1.70 -7.86 -11.80
N PHE A 44 -2.27 -7.88 -10.58
CA PHE A 44 -2.13 -8.99 -9.64
C PHE A 44 -2.70 -10.28 -10.21
N GLY A 45 -3.86 -10.24 -10.88
CA GLY A 45 -4.44 -11.41 -11.56
C GLY A 45 -3.48 -12.03 -12.58
N LYS A 46 -2.78 -11.21 -13.38
CA LYS A 46 -1.75 -11.67 -14.32
C LYS A 46 -0.54 -12.27 -13.60
N CYS A 47 -0.07 -11.65 -12.51
CA CYS A 47 1.01 -12.18 -11.68
C CYS A 47 0.62 -13.54 -11.07
N VAL A 48 -0.56 -13.66 -10.48
CA VAL A 48 -1.10 -14.91 -9.91
C VAL A 48 -1.14 -16.02 -10.96
N GLN A 49 -1.69 -15.74 -12.14
CA GLN A 49 -1.76 -16.72 -13.23
C GLN A 49 -0.37 -17.17 -13.69
N SER A 50 0.57 -16.22 -13.79
CA SER A 50 1.94 -16.51 -14.19
C SER A 50 2.66 -17.39 -13.16
N LEU A 51 2.59 -17.03 -11.87
CA LEU A 51 3.24 -17.76 -10.77
C LEU A 51 2.69 -19.17 -10.61
N ASN A 52 1.35 -19.30 -10.61
CA ASN A 52 0.70 -20.60 -10.47
C ASN A 52 1.05 -21.53 -11.65
N ARG A 53 1.28 -21.00 -12.86
CA ARG A 53 1.74 -21.78 -14.01
C ARG A 53 3.14 -22.40 -13.80
N TYR A 54 3.98 -21.78 -12.97
CA TYR A 54 5.31 -22.29 -12.59
C TYR A 54 5.29 -23.08 -11.28
N GLY A 55 4.11 -23.36 -10.72
CA GLY A 55 3.96 -24.15 -9.48
C GLY A 55 4.15 -23.35 -8.19
N ILE A 56 4.29 -22.02 -8.26
CA ILE A 56 4.38 -21.14 -7.09
C ILE A 56 2.96 -20.71 -6.71
N VAL A 57 2.56 -20.93 -5.46
CA VAL A 57 1.20 -20.60 -5.01
C VAL A 57 1.10 -19.09 -4.76
N ALA A 58 0.27 -18.41 -5.54
CA ALA A 58 0.03 -16.97 -5.37
C ALA A 58 -1.46 -16.64 -5.27
N GLN A 59 -1.79 -15.62 -4.47
CA GLN A 59 -3.15 -15.10 -4.35
C GLN A 59 -3.16 -13.59 -4.09
N GLN A 60 -4.16 -12.90 -4.61
CA GLN A 60 -4.47 -11.54 -4.19
C GLN A 60 -5.31 -11.58 -2.91
N VAL A 61 -5.02 -10.70 -1.96
CA VAL A 61 -5.82 -10.49 -0.76
C VAL A 61 -6.22 -9.02 -0.66
N ASP A 62 -7.52 -8.76 -0.74
CA ASP A 62 -8.12 -7.45 -0.57
C ASP A 62 -8.58 -7.25 0.87
N ARG A 63 -8.17 -6.13 1.49
CA ARG A 63 -8.53 -5.74 2.86
C ARG A 63 -9.03 -4.29 2.92
N MET A 64 -9.76 -3.83 1.90
CA MET A 64 -10.16 -2.43 1.75
C MET A 64 -11.26 -1.92 2.70
N GLU A 65 -11.90 -2.83 3.43
CA GLU A 65 -12.93 -2.52 4.44
C GLU A 65 -12.38 -2.52 5.88
N ARG A 66 -11.06 -2.66 6.06
CA ARG A 66 -10.42 -2.59 7.39
C ARG A 66 -10.12 -1.15 7.80
N GLU A 67 -9.90 -0.95 9.10
CA GLU A 67 -9.42 0.33 9.66
C GLU A 67 -8.14 0.82 8.97
N HIS A 68 -7.26 -0.11 8.58
CA HIS A 68 -6.10 0.16 7.76
C HIS A 68 -6.24 -0.55 6.41
N PRO A 69 -6.88 0.09 5.42
CA PRO A 69 -7.15 -0.54 4.14
C PRO A 69 -5.84 -0.87 3.43
N ASN A 70 -5.81 -2.01 2.74
CA ASN A 70 -4.68 -2.43 1.91
C ASN A 70 -5.10 -3.53 0.95
N VAL A 71 -4.24 -3.78 -0.04
CA VAL A 71 -4.32 -4.93 -0.93
C VAL A 71 -2.93 -5.56 -1.03
N SER A 72 -2.86 -6.90 -1.04
CA SER A 72 -1.59 -7.61 -1.18
C SER A 72 -1.63 -8.69 -2.25
N LEU A 73 -0.46 -8.96 -2.83
CA LEU A 73 -0.18 -10.20 -3.54
C LEU A 73 0.67 -11.07 -2.62
N ASP A 74 0.08 -12.16 -2.15
CA ASP A 74 0.71 -13.13 -1.27
C ASP A 74 1.27 -14.27 -2.13
N ILE A 75 2.57 -14.52 -2.01
CA ILE A 75 3.33 -15.51 -2.79
C ILE A 75 3.94 -16.51 -1.80
N ARG A 76 3.52 -17.77 -1.88
CA ARG A 76 4.08 -18.88 -1.11
C ARG A 76 4.92 -19.74 -2.05
N TYR A 77 6.23 -19.66 -1.88
CA TYR A 77 7.18 -20.44 -2.66
C TYR A 77 7.27 -21.86 -2.12
N ASP A 78 7.38 -22.01 -0.80
CA ASP A 78 7.30 -23.29 -0.08
C ASP A 78 6.84 -23.09 1.38
N THR A 79 7.10 -24.06 2.26
CA THR A 79 6.70 -24.02 3.67
C THR A 79 7.48 -23.00 4.52
N GLN A 80 8.66 -22.58 4.07
CA GLN A 80 9.58 -21.68 4.77
C GLN A 80 9.74 -20.34 4.06
N ASN A 81 9.51 -20.31 2.74
CA ASN A 81 9.72 -19.15 1.88
C ASN A 81 8.39 -18.53 1.45
N TYR A 82 8.16 -17.31 1.94
CA TYR A 82 6.95 -16.52 1.71
C TYR A 82 7.32 -15.08 1.36
N CYS A 83 6.56 -14.49 0.45
CA CYS A 83 6.64 -13.07 0.15
C CYS A 83 5.24 -12.45 0.11
N MET A 84 5.12 -11.23 0.63
CA MET A 84 3.93 -10.40 0.50
C MET A 84 4.31 -9.07 -0.13
N PHE A 85 3.73 -8.79 -1.29
CA PHE A 85 3.79 -7.45 -1.87
C PHE A 85 2.52 -6.69 -1.47
N LEU A 86 2.67 -5.64 -0.66
CA LEU A 86 1.59 -4.89 -0.01
C LEU A 86 1.49 -3.48 -0.58
N LEU A 87 0.28 -3.09 -0.98
CA LEU A 87 -0.10 -1.73 -1.34
C LEU A 87 -1.05 -1.18 -0.27
N ALA A 88 -0.63 -0.13 0.42
CA ALA A 88 -1.41 0.51 1.48
C ALA A 88 -1.57 2.01 1.21
N PRO A 89 -2.80 2.55 1.06
CA PRO A 89 -3.03 3.98 1.03
C PRO A 89 -2.54 4.65 2.33
N MET A 90 -1.79 5.74 2.18
CA MET A 90 -1.33 6.63 3.23
C MET A 90 -2.16 7.92 3.15
N GLU A 91 -3.36 7.88 3.73
CA GLU A 91 -4.39 8.93 3.61
C GLU A 91 -3.88 10.33 3.96
N ALA A 92 -3.07 10.45 5.02
CA ALA A 92 -2.51 11.71 5.47
C ALA A 92 -1.47 12.29 4.50
N GLU A 93 -0.81 11.44 3.70
CA GLU A 93 0.21 11.84 2.72
C GLU A 93 -0.36 11.98 1.31
N GLY A 94 -1.59 11.47 1.06
CA GLY A 94 -2.15 11.38 -0.29
C GLY A 94 -1.37 10.43 -1.21
N LYS A 95 -0.69 9.42 -0.64
CA LYS A 95 0.23 8.51 -1.34
C LYS A 95 -0.08 7.06 -1.09
N VAL A 96 0.48 6.16 -1.88
CA VAL A 96 0.42 4.72 -1.66
C VAL A 96 1.79 4.23 -1.24
N ALA A 97 1.83 3.54 -0.10
CA ALA A 97 2.99 2.78 0.33
C ALA A 97 3.02 1.44 -0.40
N MET A 98 4.14 1.15 -1.06
CA MET A 98 4.47 -0.13 -1.65
C MET A 98 5.52 -0.80 -0.78
N ARG A 99 5.23 -1.99 -0.25
CA ARG A 99 6.11 -2.71 0.66
C ARG A 99 6.26 -4.15 0.21
N THR A 100 7.47 -4.67 0.32
CA THR A 100 7.73 -6.10 0.19
C THR A 100 8.08 -6.64 1.57
N LEU A 101 7.39 -7.69 1.99
CA LEU A 101 7.74 -8.45 3.18
C LEU A 101 8.19 -9.82 2.73
N ILE A 102 9.38 -10.23 3.15
CA ILE A 102 9.98 -11.49 2.75
C ILE A 102 10.24 -12.30 4.02
N HIS A 103 9.74 -13.51 4.06
CA HIS A 103 10.10 -14.51 5.04
C HIS A 103 10.91 -15.59 4.34
N LYS A 104 12.18 -15.73 4.70
CA LYS A 104 13.12 -16.68 4.10
C LYS A 104 14.00 -17.24 5.21
N ASP A 105 14.23 -18.55 5.20
CA ASP A 105 15.11 -19.24 6.17
C ASP A 105 14.77 -18.96 7.66
N ASN A 106 13.47 -18.80 7.98
CA ASN A 106 12.93 -18.40 9.29
C ASN A 106 13.25 -16.97 9.74
N GLU A 107 13.69 -16.11 8.84
CA GLU A 107 13.92 -14.68 9.10
C GLU A 107 12.90 -13.83 8.36
N TRP A 108 12.42 -12.78 9.03
CA TRP A 108 11.58 -11.76 8.41
C TRP A 108 12.42 -10.57 8.00
N ASN A 109 12.44 -10.30 6.70
CA ASN A 109 13.02 -9.11 6.11
C ASN A 109 11.91 -8.13 5.73
N TYR A 110 12.05 -6.90 6.20
CA TYR A 110 11.13 -5.81 5.95
C TYR A 110 11.82 -4.77 5.08
N GLU A 111 11.31 -4.57 3.87
CA GLU A 111 11.76 -3.45 3.06
C GLU A 111 11.09 -2.14 3.49
N ASP A 112 11.84 -1.05 3.39
CA ASP A 112 11.28 0.28 3.54
C ASP A 112 10.19 0.53 2.49
N ALA A 113 9.14 1.22 2.91
CA ALA A 113 8.03 1.51 2.02
C ALA A 113 8.44 2.52 0.94
N THR A 114 8.36 2.10 -0.32
CA THR A 114 8.41 3.03 -1.45
C THR A 114 7.09 3.80 -1.47
N ARG A 115 7.13 5.13 -1.47
CA ARG A 115 5.95 6.00 -1.49
C ARG A 115 5.73 6.52 -2.90
N VAL A 116 4.58 6.24 -3.49
CA VAL A 116 4.22 6.68 -4.84
C VAL A 116 2.89 7.43 -4.85
N GLU A 117 2.72 8.32 -5.82
CA GLU A 117 1.41 8.91 -6.09
C GLU A 117 0.46 7.83 -6.64
N VAL A 118 -0.85 7.95 -6.37
CA VAL A 118 -1.86 7.01 -6.87
C VAL A 118 -1.84 6.92 -8.41
N ASP A 119 -1.58 8.03 -9.09
CA ASP A 119 -1.53 8.07 -10.56
C ASP A 119 -0.31 7.39 -11.16
N GLN A 120 0.74 7.15 -10.37
CA GLN A 120 1.92 6.40 -10.80
C GLN A 120 1.69 4.88 -10.76
N LEU A 121 0.63 4.42 -10.11
CA LEU A 121 0.24 3.01 -10.12
C LEU A 121 -0.10 2.58 -11.54
N SER A 122 0.70 1.65 -12.05
CA SER A 122 0.59 1.09 -13.38
C SER A 122 0.86 -0.40 -13.34
N GLU A 123 0.36 -1.13 -14.33
CA GLU A 123 0.65 -2.57 -14.47
C GLU A 123 2.15 -2.85 -14.55
N SER A 124 2.92 -2.00 -15.26
CA SER A 124 4.36 -2.15 -15.38
C SER A 124 5.08 -2.01 -14.04
N LEU A 125 4.74 -0.98 -13.26
CA LEU A 125 5.32 -0.75 -11.94
C LEU A 125 4.98 -1.90 -10.98
N ILE A 126 3.73 -2.35 -10.98
CA ILE A 126 3.30 -3.49 -10.15
C ILE A 126 4.08 -4.74 -10.52
N ARG A 127 4.17 -5.06 -11.82
CA ARG A 127 4.91 -6.23 -12.31
C ARG A 127 6.39 -6.15 -11.94
N GLU A 128 7.01 -4.98 -12.09
CA GLU A 128 8.40 -4.74 -11.69
C GLU A 128 8.61 -5.03 -10.21
N LYS A 129 7.78 -4.47 -9.33
CA LYS A 129 7.89 -4.70 -7.88
C LYS A 129 7.61 -6.14 -7.47
N VAL A 130 6.66 -6.81 -8.12
CA VAL A 130 6.44 -8.24 -7.90
C VAL A 130 7.66 -9.06 -8.34
N GLN A 131 8.31 -8.71 -9.45
CA GLN A 131 9.52 -9.39 -9.90
C GLN A 131 10.70 -9.16 -8.96
N GLU A 132 10.91 -7.94 -8.47
CA GLU A 132 11.93 -7.63 -7.44
C GLU A 132 11.74 -8.53 -6.22
N ALA A 133 10.50 -8.66 -5.76
CA ALA A 133 10.14 -9.49 -4.62
C ALA A 133 10.41 -10.99 -4.84
N ILE A 134 10.10 -11.52 -6.03
CA ILE A 134 10.42 -12.90 -6.40
C ILE A 134 11.93 -13.12 -6.50
N ASN A 135 12.66 -12.19 -7.10
CA ASN A 135 14.12 -12.29 -7.22
C ASN A 135 14.80 -12.33 -5.84
N ALA A 136 14.24 -11.62 -4.86
CA ALA A 136 14.74 -11.65 -3.49
C ALA A 136 14.48 -13.00 -2.78
N LEU A 137 13.43 -13.73 -3.15
CA LEU A 137 13.24 -15.13 -2.74
C LEU A 137 14.26 -16.06 -3.43
N ASP A 138 14.43 -15.90 -4.74
CA ASP A 138 15.25 -16.78 -5.60
C ASP A 138 16.77 -16.61 -5.42
N ASN A 139 17.27 -15.48 -4.91
CA ASN A 139 18.70 -15.25 -4.73
C ASN A 139 19.32 -16.31 -3.79
N GLN A 140 19.93 -17.32 -4.41
CA GLN A 140 20.79 -18.36 -3.87
C GLN A 140 22.25 -17.90 -3.86
#